data_AF-A0A9E5NTI2-F1
#
_entry.id   AF-A0A9E5NTI2-F1
#
_cell.length_a   1.000
_cell.length_b   1.000
_cell.length_c   1.000
_cell.angle_alpha   90.00
_cell.angle_beta   90.00
_cell.angle_gamma   90.00
#
_symmetry.space_group_name_H-M   'P 1'
#
loop_
_entity.id
_entity.type
_entity.pdbx_description
1 polymer ?
#
loop_
_entity_poly.entity_id
_entity_poly.type
_entity_poly.pdbx_seq_one_letter_code
_entity_poly.pdbx_strand_id
1 'polypeptide(L)'
;MMKRTTLLLAAVVALSLPLALTASAEEISGTGTIWAKGAGLAVLRGHGEIEIEGHGVGVVWVKDAEMLEASGRGHKWEVPSSNATVFWGWSGTIHTSGDRITVWITGGMIEFTASGTGKVYLRGRGRYKVNGHEGLWSPGGEVLRLDAAQQTP
;
A
#
# COMPACT_ATOMS: atom_id res chain seq x y z
N MET A 1 -33.92 -40.33 65.67
CA MET A 1 -32.54 -40.00 65.22
C MET A 1 -32.61 -38.72 64.39
N MET A 2 -32.13 -37.61 64.93
CA MET A 2 -31.85 -36.37 64.19
C MET A 2 -30.35 -36.29 63.94
N LYS A 3 -30.00 -35.47 62.92
CA LYS A 3 -28.70 -34.86 62.57
C LYS A 3 -28.02 -35.51 61.35
N ARG A 4 -27.44 -34.79 60.39
CA ARG A 4 -27.30 -33.33 60.10
C ARG A 4 -26.68 -33.23 58.68
N THR A 5 -27.10 -32.20 57.92
CA THR A 5 -26.37 -31.35 56.95
C THR A 5 -24.90 -31.71 56.59
N THR A 6 -24.38 -31.50 55.38
CA THR A 6 -23.97 -30.16 54.84
C THR A 6 -23.53 -30.25 53.36
N LEU A 7 -23.86 -29.20 52.59
CA LEU A 7 -23.34 -28.83 51.25
C LEU A 7 -21.80 -28.75 51.19
N LEU A 8 -21.21 -29.02 50.02
CA LEU A 8 -19.91 -28.45 49.65
C LEU A 8 -19.90 -28.01 48.18
N LEU A 9 -19.70 -26.69 48.04
CA LEU A 9 -19.57 -25.88 46.85
C LEU A 9 -18.09 -25.49 46.72
N ALA A 10 -17.47 -25.72 45.56
CA ALA A 10 -16.20 -25.08 45.15
C ALA A 10 -16.10 -25.17 43.62
N ALA A 11 -16.45 -24.14 42.84
CA ALA A 11 -15.71 -22.90 42.60
C ALA A 11 -14.29 -23.16 42.06
N VAL A 12 -14.16 -23.42 40.75
CA VAL A 12 -12.90 -23.25 40.01
C VAL A 12 -13.09 -22.10 39.04
N VAL A 13 -12.43 -21.00 39.39
CA VAL A 13 -12.46 -19.68 38.76
C VAL A 13 -11.72 -19.71 37.42
N ALA A 14 -12.31 -19.03 36.45
CA ALA A 14 -11.81 -18.81 35.11
C ALA A 14 -10.40 -18.19 35.10
N LEU A 15 -9.46 -18.83 34.40
CA LEU A 15 -8.17 -18.26 34.05
C LEU A 15 -8.20 -17.82 32.58
N SER A 16 -8.95 -16.76 32.30
CA SER A 16 -8.93 -16.08 30.99
C SER A 16 -7.73 -15.12 30.97
N LEU A 17 -6.57 -15.61 30.56
CA LEU A 17 -5.45 -14.75 30.21
C LEU A 17 -5.78 -14.02 28.89
N PRO A 18 -5.85 -12.68 28.85
CA PRO A 18 -5.78 -11.98 27.59
C PRO A 18 -4.34 -12.09 27.08
N LEU A 19 -4.14 -12.82 25.97
CA LEU A 19 -2.92 -12.70 25.17
C LEU A 19 -2.89 -11.26 24.64
N ALA A 20 -2.11 -10.40 25.30
CA ALA A 20 -1.76 -9.12 24.74
C ALA A 20 -0.93 -9.40 23.48
N LEU A 21 -1.58 -9.36 22.32
CA LEU A 21 -0.91 -9.28 21.04
C LEU A 21 -0.16 -7.94 21.05
N THR A 22 1.12 -7.98 21.40
CA THR A 22 2.04 -6.89 21.11
C THR A 22 2.17 -6.84 19.59
N ALA A 23 1.31 -6.05 18.96
CA ALA A 23 1.57 -5.57 17.61
C ALA A 23 2.84 -4.71 17.73
N SER A 24 3.99 -5.28 17.40
CA SER A 24 5.18 -4.49 17.14
C SER A 24 4.86 -3.62 15.94
N ALA A 25 4.47 -2.37 16.20
CA ALA A 25 4.61 -1.32 15.22
C ALA A 25 6.11 -1.21 15.00
N GLU A 26 6.58 -1.84 13.92
CA GLU A 26 7.93 -1.64 13.42
C GLU A 26 8.10 -0.13 13.26
N GLU A 27 9.01 0.42 14.05
CA GLU A 27 9.33 1.84 14.04
C GLU A 27 10.07 2.11 12.72
N ILE A 28 9.28 2.31 11.66
CA ILE A 28 9.80 2.62 10.34
C ILE A 28 10.38 4.04 10.40
N SER A 29 11.66 4.09 10.72
CA SER A 29 12.50 5.26 10.57
C SER A 29 12.36 5.83 9.14
N GLY A 30 11.57 6.90 8.99
CA GLY A 30 11.78 7.92 7.97
C GLY A 30 11.15 7.75 6.58
N THR A 31 10.40 6.69 6.29
CA THR A 31 9.77 6.54 4.96
C THR A 31 8.33 7.03 4.94
N GLY A 32 7.98 7.84 3.93
CA GLY A 32 6.59 8.22 3.68
C GLY A 32 5.81 7.03 3.09
N THR A 33 4.51 6.96 3.37
CA THR A 33 3.61 5.95 2.80
C THR A 33 2.42 6.60 2.12
N ILE A 34 1.96 6.01 1.03
CA ILE A 34 0.76 6.42 0.34
C ILE A 34 -0.03 5.21 -0.13
N TRP A 35 -1.35 5.29 0.05
CA TRP A 35 -2.31 4.47 -0.67
C TRP A 35 -3.15 5.40 -1.56
N ALA A 36 -3.44 5.00 -2.79
CA ALA A 36 -4.31 5.78 -3.66
C ALA A 36 -5.20 4.88 -4.52
N LYS A 37 -6.45 5.31 -4.70
CA LYS A 37 -7.44 4.64 -5.56
C LYS A 37 -8.25 5.66 -6.35
N GLY A 38 -8.33 5.50 -7.66
CA GLY A 38 -8.98 6.48 -8.52
C GLY A 38 -8.98 6.14 -10.01
N ALA A 39 -9.24 7.15 -10.83
CA ALA A 39 -9.25 7.09 -12.27
C ALA A 39 -8.54 8.34 -12.82
N GLY A 40 -7.68 8.16 -13.82
CA GLY A 40 -6.91 9.24 -14.43
C GLY A 40 -5.45 8.87 -14.67
N LEU A 41 -4.54 9.67 -14.14
CA LEU A 41 -3.08 9.53 -14.25
C LEU A 41 -2.45 9.60 -12.87
N ALA A 42 -1.64 8.60 -12.54
CA ALA A 42 -0.71 8.63 -11.40
C ALA A 42 0.73 8.50 -11.92
N VAL A 43 1.65 9.32 -11.39
CA VAL A 43 3.08 9.21 -11.67
C VAL A 43 3.84 9.19 -10.35
N LEU A 44 4.58 8.12 -10.11
CA LEU A 44 5.43 7.95 -8.93
C LEU A 44 6.89 8.04 -9.37
N ARG A 45 7.70 8.76 -8.60
CA ARG A 45 9.15 8.83 -8.80
C ARG A 45 9.85 8.87 -7.46
N GLY A 46 10.79 7.97 -7.22
CA GLY A 46 11.48 7.93 -5.94
C GLY A 46 12.33 6.69 -5.70
N HIS A 47 12.69 6.52 -4.44
CA HIS A 47 13.31 5.34 -3.85
C HIS A 47 12.29 4.63 -2.97
N GLY A 48 12.22 3.30 -3.04
CA GLY A 48 11.40 2.49 -2.16
C GLY A 48 10.67 1.38 -2.90
N GLU A 49 9.45 1.09 -2.47
CA GLU A 49 8.63 -0.02 -2.97
C GLU A 49 7.25 0.47 -3.42
N ILE A 50 6.73 -0.13 -4.48
CA ILE A 50 5.41 0.18 -5.05
C ILE A 50 4.70 -1.13 -5.35
N GLU A 51 3.49 -1.27 -4.82
CA GLU A 51 2.57 -2.36 -5.12
C GLU A 51 1.36 -1.78 -5.86
N ILE A 52 1.01 -2.39 -7.00
CA ILE A 52 -0.06 -1.93 -7.89
C ILE A 52 -1.07 -3.06 -8.06
N GLU A 53 -2.34 -2.73 -7.83
CA GLU A 53 -3.47 -3.61 -8.07
C GLU A 53 -4.05 -3.32 -9.45
N GLY A 54 -3.80 -4.23 -10.39
CA GLY A 54 -4.31 -4.19 -11.74
C GLY A 54 -5.74 -4.69 -11.83
N HIS A 55 -6.62 -3.89 -12.43
CA HIS A 55 -8.05 -4.18 -12.60
C HIS A 55 -8.45 -4.50 -14.05
N GLY A 56 -7.48 -4.76 -14.92
CA GLY A 56 -7.70 -5.09 -16.34
C GLY A 56 -7.98 -3.89 -17.25
N VAL A 57 -8.03 -2.66 -16.71
CA VAL A 57 -8.38 -1.43 -17.46
C VAL A 57 -7.35 -0.33 -17.21
N GLY A 58 -6.29 -0.32 -18.01
CA GLY A 58 -5.25 0.71 -17.93
C GLY A 58 -3.91 0.26 -18.47
N VAL A 59 -2.93 1.16 -18.37
CA VAL A 59 -1.52 0.94 -18.70
C VAL A 59 -0.67 1.32 -17.48
N VAL A 60 0.25 0.43 -17.11
CA VAL A 60 1.31 0.69 -16.13
C VAL A 60 2.65 0.66 -16.87
N TRP A 61 3.46 1.70 -16.71
CA TRP A 61 4.83 1.75 -17.20
C TRP A 61 5.76 1.83 -16.00
N VAL A 62 6.60 0.82 -15.80
CA VAL A 62 7.63 0.79 -14.76
C VAL A 62 8.99 0.99 -15.41
N LYS A 63 9.80 1.91 -14.89
CA LYS A 63 11.15 2.22 -15.40
C LYS A 63 12.16 2.25 -14.26
N ASP A 64 13.37 1.77 -14.54
CA ASP A 64 14.51 1.84 -13.62
C ASP A 64 14.26 1.11 -12.28
N ALA A 65 13.47 0.04 -12.34
CA ALA A 65 13.26 -0.88 -11.23
C ALA A 65 14.47 -1.82 -11.07
N GLU A 66 14.87 -2.06 -9.83
CA GLU A 66 15.87 -3.07 -9.48
C GLU A 66 15.21 -4.44 -9.31
N MET A 67 14.01 -4.44 -8.73
CA MET A 67 13.14 -5.61 -8.65
C MET A 67 11.79 -5.30 -9.31
N LEU A 68 11.29 -6.25 -10.09
CA LEU A 68 9.96 -6.19 -10.69
C LEU A 68 9.36 -7.59 -10.75
N GLU A 69 8.34 -7.81 -9.94
CA GLU A 69 7.56 -9.04 -9.91
C GLU A 69 6.11 -8.73 -10.29
N ALA A 70 5.47 -9.63 -11.03
CA ALA A 70 4.08 -9.44 -11.41
C ALA A 70 3.36 -10.80 -11.46
N SER A 71 2.17 -10.85 -10.87
CA SER A 71 1.32 -12.03 -10.85
C SER A 71 -0.06 -11.65 -11.39
N GLY A 72 -0.50 -12.26 -12.48
CA GLY A 72 -1.77 -11.90 -13.09
C GLY A 72 -1.89 -12.26 -14.56
N ARG A 73 -2.85 -11.62 -15.22
CA ARG A 73 -3.15 -11.77 -16.64
C ARG A 73 -3.17 -10.41 -17.31
N GLY A 74 -2.78 -10.37 -18.59
CA GLY A 74 -2.72 -9.16 -19.39
C GLY A 74 -1.52 -9.22 -20.32
N HIS A 75 -1.12 -8.07 -20.83
CA HIS A 75 0.08 -7.97 -21.65
C HIS A 75 1.23 -7.38 -20.85
N LYS A 76 2.40 -8.02 -20.91
CA LYS A 76 3.68 -7.54 -20.38
C LYS A 76 4.64 -7.39 -21.56
N TRP A 77 5.25 -6.22 -21.70
CA TRP A 77 6.30 -5.95 -22.68
C TRP A 77 7.52 -5.32 -22.03
N GLU A 78 8.67 -5.93 -22.25
CA GLU A 78 9.95 -5.38 -21.84
C GLU A 78 10.49 -4.48 -22.95
N VAL A 79 11.02 -3.31 -22.57
CA VAL A 79 11.58 -2.30 -23.46
C VAL A 79 13.04 -2.06 -23.05
N PRO A 80 13.98 -2.91 -23.52
CA PRO A 80 15.37 -2.89 -23.05
C PRO A 80 16.08 -1.56 -23.28
N SER A 81 15.78 -0.87 -24.40
CA SER A 81 16.39 0.41 -24.75
C SER A 81 16.14 1.53 -23.73
N SER A 82 15.11 1.38 -22.88
CA SER A 82 14.73 2.36 -21.87
C SER A 82 14.75 1.80 -20.45
N ASN A 83 15.24 0.58 -20.23
CA ASN A 83 15.19 -0.13 -18.96
C ASN A 83 13.78 -0.08 -18.32
N ALA A 84 12.79 -0.49 -19.11
CA ALA A 84 11.39 -0.35 -18.71
C ALA A 84 10.55 -1.58 -19.06
N THR A 85 9.46 -1.74 -18.31
CA THR A 85 8.43 -2.74 -18.56
C THR A 85 7.07 -2.08 -18.61
N VAL A 86 6.27 -2.42 -19.61
CA VAL A 86 4.91 -1.92 -19.81
C VAL A 86 3.92 -3.06 -19.58
N PHE A 87 2.91 -2.79 -18.77
CA PHE A 87 1.77 -3.67 -18.54
C PHE A 87 0.51 -3.03 -19.10
N TRP A 88 -0.20 -3.71 -20.00
CA TRP A 88 -1.46 -3.21 -20.57
C TRP A 88 -2.59 -4.20 -20.32
N GLY A 89 -3.73 -3.68 -19.84
CA GLY A 89 -4.89 -4.50 -19.48
C GLY A 89 -4.57 -5.50 -18.37
N TRP A 90 -3.63 -5.18 -17.48
CA TRP A 90 -3.17 -6.07 -16.42
C TRP A 90 -4.22 -6.23 -15.33
N SER A 91 -4.55 -7.48 -15.01
CA SER A 91 -5.42 -7.89 -13.92
C SER A 91 -4.64 -8.81 -12.99
N GLY A 92 -4.35 -8.33 -11.78
CA GLY A 92 -3.42 -8.95 -10.82
C GLY A 92 -2.46 -7.93 -10.24
N THR A 93 -1.44 -8.39 -9.52
CA THR A 93 -0.50 -7.55 -8.78
C THR A 93 0.78 -7.27 -9.58
N ILE A 94 1.35 -6.08 -9.36
CA ILE A 94 2.70 -5.72 -9.79
C ILE A 94 3.42 -5.16 -8.56
N HIS A 95 4.55 -5.76 -8.19
CA HIS A 95 5.41 -5.29 -7.12
C HIS A 95 6.75 -4.82 -7.72
N THR A 96 7.22 -3.65 -7.33
CA THR A 96 8.49 -3.12 -7.82
C THR A 96 9.23 -2.31 -6.77
N SER A 97 10.57 -2.41 -6.77
CA SER A 97 11.43 -1.69 -5.84
C SER A 97 12.75 -1.24 -6.48
N GLY A 98 13.43 -0.29 -5.84
CA GLY A 98 14.71 0.29 -6.29
C GLY A 98 14.91 1.75 -5.88
N ASP A 99 16.09 2.30 -6.19
CA ASP A 99 16.51 3.64 -5.74
C ASP A 99 16.05 4.81 -6.61
N ARG A 100 15.69 4.54 -7.88
CA ARG A 100 15.32 5.58 -8.86
C ARG A 100 14.16 5.15 -9.75
N ILE A 101 13.19 4.44 -9.19
CA ILE A 101 12.04 3.94 -9.94
C ILE A 101 11.19 5.12 -10.43
N THR A 102 10.70 5.00 -11.65
CA THR A 102 9.58 5.82 -12.11
C THR A 102 8.45 4.94 -12.60
N VAL A 103 7.24 5.18 -12.10
CA VAL A 103 6.03 4.45 -12.47
C VAL A 103 5.00 5.41 -13.01
N TRP A 104 4.43 5.13 -14.18
CA TRP A 104 3.29 5.83 -14.74
C TRP A 104 2.10 4.89 -14.80
N ILE A 105 0.96 5.31 -14.29
CA ILE A 105 -0.29 4.53 -14.31
C ILE A 105 -1.38 5.38 -14.94
N THR A 106 -2.03 4.86 -15.98
CA THR A 106 -3.22 5.48 -16.57
C THR A 106 -4.34 4.46 -16.64
N GLY A 107 -5.56 4.84 -16.28
CA GLY A 107 -6.65 3.89 -16.27
C GLY A 107 -7.95 4.41 -15.69
N GLY A 108 -9.01 3.61 -15.88
CA GLY A 108 -10.34 3.85 -15.30
C GLY A 108 -10.46 3.34 -13.86
N MET A 109 -9.55 2.47 -13.43
CA MET A 109 -9.40 2.01 -12.05
C MET A 109 -7.91 1.81 -11.75
N ILE A 110 -7.37 2.72 -10.98
CA ILE A 110 -6.00 2.74 -10.49
C ILE A 110 -6.07 2.46 -9.00
N GLU A 111 -5.24 1.55 -8.51
CA GLU A 111 -5.07 1.28 -7.09
C GLU A 111 -3.63 0.90 -6.84
N PHE A 112 -2.97 1.58 -5.90
CA PHE A 112 -1.59 1.29 -5.54
C PHE A 112 -1.29 1.69 -4.09
N THR A 113 -0.26 1.05 -3.55
CA THR A 113 0.41 1.43 -2.31
C THR A 113 1.89 1.68 -2.62
N ALA A 114 2.48 2.70 -2.00
CA ALA A 114 3.91 2.95 -2.10
C ALA A 114 4.49 3.37 -0.74
N SER A 115 5.72 2.95 -0.49
CA SER A 115 6.51 3.31 0.68
C SER A 115 7.91 3.76 0.25
N GLY A 116 8.46 4.78 0.90
CA GLY A 116 9.82 5.25 0.63
C GLY A 116 9.93 6.77 0.60
N THR A 117 10.75 7.30 -0.31
CA THR A 117 10.94 8.74 -0.50
C THR A 117 10.74 9.15 -1.95
N GLY A 118 10.12 10.30 -2.20
CA GLY A 118 9.92 10.79 -3.57
C GLY A 118 8.70 11.66 -3.77
N LYS A 119 8.15 11.60 -4.97
CA LYS A 119 6.99 12.40 -5.39
C LYS A 119 5.94 11.52 -6.06
N VAL A 120 4.69 11.82 -5.76
CA VAL A 120 3.53 11.25 -6.43
C VAL A 120 2.71 12.37 -7.04
N TYR A 121 2.54 12.33 -8.36
CA TYR A 121 1.60 13.20 -9.06
C TYR A 121 0.30 12.45 -9.31
N LEU A 122 -0.82 13.01 -8.87
CA LEU A 122 -2.16 12.44 -9.08
C LEU A 122 -3.02 13.44 -9.83
N ARG A 123 -3.59 13.02 -10.98
CA ARG A 123 -4.55 13.81 -11.74
C ARG A 123 -5.76 12.97 -12.11
N GLY A 124 -6.95 13.46 -11.78
CA GLY A 124 -8.21 12.83 -12.15
C GLY A 124 -9.22 12.86 -11.01
N ARG A 125 -9.85 11.71 -10.74
CA ARG A 125 -10.86 11.55 -9.69
C ARG A 125 -10.52 10.33 -8.84
N GLY A 126 -10.55 10.48 -7.53
CA GLY A 126 -10.14 9.41 -6.62
C GLY A 126 -9.87 9.92 -5.23
N ARG A 127 -9.36 9.03 -4.38
CA ARG A 127 -8.93 9.34 -3.03
C ARG A 127 -7.49 8.86 -2.83
N TYR A 128 -6.78 9.49 -1.93
CA TYR A 128 -5.50 9.00 -1.45
C TYR A 128 -5.42 9.17 0.06
N LYS A 129 -4.51 8.40 0.67
CA LYS A 129 -4.09 8.56 2.06
C LYS A 129 -2.58 8.59 2.07
N VAL A 130 -1.99 9.71 2.48
CA VAL A 130 -0.53 9.91 2.57
C VAL A 130 -0.15 10.19 4.01
N ASN A 131 0.74 9.39 4.59
CA ASN A 131 1.19 9.54 5.98
C ASN A 131 0.04 9.70 7.00
N GLY A 132 -1.08 8.99 6.79
CA GLY A 132 -2.27 9.09 7.64
C GLY A 132 -3.29 10.16 7.23
N HIS A 133 -2.91 11.12 6.39
CA HIS A 133 -3.79 12.20 5.92
C HIS A 133 -4.53 11.82 4.63
N GLU A 134 -5.84 12.02 4.60
CA GLU A 134 -6.67 11.74 3.43
C GLU A 134 -6.80 12.96 2.52
N GLY A 135 -6.96 12.71 1.22
CA GLY A 135 -7.23 13.74 0.23
C GLY A 135 -7.92 13.21 -1.02
N LEU A 136 -8.33 14.14 -1.89
CA LEU A 136 -8.99 13.84 -3.16
C LEU A 136 -8.03 14.11 -4.31
N TRP A 137 -8.14 13.31 -5.36
CA TRP A 137 -7.42 13.63 -6.59
C TRP A 137 -8.01 14.92 -7.20
N SER A 138 -7.14 15.75 -7.77
CA SER A 138 -7.55 16.98 -8.46
C SER A 138 -7.64 16.76 -9.97
N PRO A 139 -8.65 17.32 -10.68
CA PRO A 139 -8.67 17.36 -12.13
C PRO A 139 -7.47 18.11 -12.75
N GLY A 140 -6.97 19.15 -12.06
CA GLY A 140 -5.75 19.88 -12.46
C GLY A 140 -4.45 19.14 -12.09
N GLY A 141 -4.57 18.14 -11.24
CA GLY A 141 -3.47 17.37 -10.70
C GLY A 141 -2.81 18.02 -9.49
N GLU A 142 -2.19 17.19 -8.66
CA GLU A 142 -1.48 17.61 -7.45
C GLU A 142 -0.21 16.78 -7.28
N VAL A 143 0.85 17.40 -6.75
CA VAL A 143 2.10 16.73 -6.41
C VAL A 143 2.18 16.54 -4.90
N LEU A 144 2.16 15.30 -4.46
CA LEU A 144 2.38 14.87 -3.08
C LEU A 144 3.85 14.51 -2.91
N ARG A 145 4.43 14.87 -1.76
CA ARG A 145 5.77 14.41 -1.37
C ARG A 145 5.65 13.23 -0.43
N LEU A 146 6.44 12.19 -0.68
CA LEU A 146 6.65 11.09 0.24
C LEU A 146 7.96 11.37 0.95
N ASP A 147 7.86 11.91 2.15
CA ASP A 147 8.98 12.09 3.08
C ASP A 147 8.51 11.60 4.45
N ALA A 148 9.43 11.39 5.39
CA ALA A 148 9.11 11.10 6.78
C ALA A 148 8.05 12.09 7.28
N ALA A 149 7.01 11.60 7.95
CA ALA A 149 6.06 12.47 8.62
C ALA A 149 6.84 13.39 9.57
N GLN A 150 6.73 14.71 9.37
CA GLN A 150 7.24 15.65 10.37
C GLN A 150 6.45 15.41 11.64
N GLN A 151 7.09 14.84 12.67
CA GLN A 151 6.53 14.82 14.01
C GLN A 151 6.25 16.27 14.39
N THR A 152 4.98 16.65 14.38
CA THR A 152 4.57 17.95 14.90
C THR A 152 4.62 17.83 16.42
N PRO A 153 5.39 18.67 17.13
CA PRO A 153 5.56 18.59 18.58
C PRO A 153 4.26 18.79 19.35
#